data_AF-A0A957QA63-F1
#
_entry.id   AF-A0A957QA63-F1
#
_cell.length_a   1.000
_cell.length_b   1.000
_cell.length_c   1.000
_cell.angle_alpha   90.00
_cell.angle_beta   90.00
_cell.angle_gamma   90.00
#
_symmetry.space_group_name_H-M   'P 1'
#
loop_
_entity.id
_entity.type
_entity.pdbx_description
1 polymer ?
#
loop_
_entity_poly.entity_id
_entity_poly.type
_entity_poly.pdbx_seq_one_letter_code
_entity_poly.pdbx_strand_id
1 'polypeptide(L)'
;MFDPLTITTLLNWLARHAEAQRAWQITDPTHADYGAIVQPEWGVADPRTTGKFLVLCGYLALGHALPDDQLLDQADLAATYLLRARRPSGLIDLISVNIDSGPDTGFAVQELCTVLELARDRTVIHPAWPSLLTKITTFVREAVPGILTSGFHTPNHRWVMV
;
A
#
# COMPACT_ATOMS: atom_id res chain seq x y z
N MET A 1 4.21 -8.31 -30.77
CA MET A 1 3.70 -9.52 -30.09
C MET A 1 3.83 -9.25 -28.59
N PHE A 2 2.77 -9.35 -27.82
CA PHE A 2 2.85 -9.13 -26.36
C PHE A 2 3.57 -10.31 -25.70
N ASP A 3 4.28 -10.06 -24.61
CA ASP A 3 4.84 -11.12 -23.79
C ASP A 3 3.70 -12.05 -23.30
N PRO A 4 3.96 -13.36 -23.15
CA PRO A 4 2.97 -14.29 -22.63
C PRO A 4 2.56 -13.90 -21.21
N LEU A 5 1.26 -14.01 -20.90
CA LEU A 5 0.73 -13.72 -19.56
C LEU A 5 1.10 -14.84 -18.59
N THR A 6 2.14 -14.62 -17.78
CA THR A 6 2.66 -15.56 -16.78
C THR A 6 2.97 -14.80 -15.49
N ILE A 7 3.12 -15.51 -14.36
CA ILE A 7 3.50 -14.86 -13.11
C ILE A 7 4.86 -14.16 -13.21
N THR A 8 5.82 -14.74 -13.92
CA THR A 8 7.15 -14.15 -14.12
C THR A 8 7.09 -12.86 -14.92
N THR A 9 6.34 -12.85 -16.03
CA THR A 9 6.19 -11.63 -16.84
C THR A 9 5.44 -10.53 -16.09
N LEU A 10 4.44 -10.90 -15.28
CA LEU A 10 3.75 -9.98 -14.37
C LEU A 10 4.70 -9.41 -13.31
N LEU A 11 5.48 -10.24 -12.61
CA LEU A 11 6.44 -9.78 -11.59
C LEU A 11 7.47 -8.81 -12.18
N ASN A 12 7.97 -9.07 -13.39
CA ASN A 12 8.88 -8.14 -14.07
C ASN A 12 8.21 -6.78 -14.38
N TRP A 13 6.92 -6.79 -14.73
CA TRP A 13 6.18 -5.54 -14.94
C TRP A 13 5.94 -4.80 -13.63
N LEU A 14 5.59 -5.52 -12.55
CA LEU A 14 5.43 -4.96 -11.21
C LEU A 14 6.73 -4.36 -10.68
N ALA A 15 7.88 -5.00 -10.92
CA ALA A 15 9.20 -4.51 -10.48
C ALA A 15 9.53 -3.16 -11.14
N ARG A 16 9.33 -3.06 -12.46
CA ARG A 16 9.50 -1.78 -13.18
C ARG A 16 8.54 -0.70 -12.69
N HIS A 17 7.30 -1.09 -12.36
CA HIS A 17 6.33 -0.15 -11.83
C HIS A 17 6.68 0.34 -10.43
N ALA A 18 7.16 -0.55 -9.55
CA ALA A 18 7.65 -0.20 -8.22
C ALA A 18 8.88 0.72 -8.29
N GLU A 19 9.81 0.48 -9.22
CA GLU A 19 10.94 1.41 -9.45
C GLU A 19 10.49 2.79 -9.95
N ALA A 20 9.49 2.85 -10.82
CA ALA A 20 8.94 4.14 -11.23
C ALA A 20 8.26 4.87 -10.06
N GLN A 21 7.57 4.14 -9.17
CA GLN A 21 6.89 4.74 -8.01
C GLN A 21 7.85 5.18 -6.90
N ARG A 22 8.90 4.39 -6.58
CA ARG A 22 9.85 4.75 -5.51
C ARG A 22 10.61 6.05 -5.79
N ALA A 23 10.72 6.45 -7.06
CA ALA A 23 11.29 7.75 -7.45
C ALA A 23 10.47 8.94 -6.92
N TRP A 24 9.20 8.73 -6.58
CA TRP A 24 8.31 9.72 -5.98
C TRP A 24 8.19 9.58 -4.45
N GLN A 25 9.00 8.73 -3.82
CA GLN A 25 8.99 8.59 -2.38
C GLN A 25 9.66 9.79 -1.71
N ILE A 26 9.01 10.33 -0.68
CA ILE A 26 9.60 11.35 0.20
C ILE A 26 10.61 10.68 1.12
N THR A 27 11.90 10.93 0.87
CA THR A 27 13.03 10.32 1.60
C THR A 27 13.71 11.27 2.59
N ASP A 28 13.29 12.53 2.65
CA ASP A 28 13.76 13.47 3.66
C ASP A 28 13.11 13.17 5.02
N PRO A 29 13.88 12.76 6.05
CA PRO A 29 13.34 12.40 7.36
C PRO A 29 12.75 13.59 8.14
N THR A 30 13.02 14.83 7.70
CA THR A 30 12.46 16.04 8.31
C THR A 30 11.12 16.45 7.71
N HIS A 31 10.72 15.86 6.57
CA HIS A 31 9.45 16.13 5.92
C HIS A 31 8.29 15.51 6.71
N ALA A 32 7.18 16.24 6.86
CA ALA A 32 6.00 15.76 7.60
C ALA A 32 5.45 14.44 7.04
N ASP A 33 5.46 14.32 5.71
CA ASP A 33 5.04 13.13 4.96
C ASP A 33 6.19 12.16 4.65
N TYR A 34 7.28 12.16 5.42
CA TYR A 34 8.39 11.22 5.25
C TYR A 34 7.90 9.78 5.10
N GLY A 35 8.30 9.14 4.00
CA GLY A 35 7.91 7.79 3.58
C GLY A 35 6.77 7.70 2.57
N ALA A 36 5.98 8.76 2.40
CA ALA A 36 4.88 8.76 1.44
C ALA A 36 5.35 8.65 0.00
N ILE A 37 4.51 8.08 -0.87
CA ILE A 37 4.63 8.24 -2.31
C ILE A 37 3.83 9.48 -2.71
N VAL A 38 4.49 10.43 -3.37
CA VAL A 38 3.86 11.60 -3.98
C VAL A 38 3.12 11.16 -5.24
N GLN A 39 1.84 11.55 -5.36
CA GLN A 39 1.11 11.28 -6.59
C GLN A 39 1.47 12.30 -7.67
N PRO A 40 2.02 11.89 -8.83
CA PRO A 40 2.62 12.82 -9.80
C PRO A 40 1.64 13.84 -10.41
N GLU A 41 0.36 13.47 -10.54
CA GLU A 41 -0.65 14.30 -11.20
C GLU A 41 -0.98 15.58 -10.42
N TRP A 42 -0.94 15.53 -9.08
CA TRP A 42 -1.27 16.67 -8.22
C TRP A 42 -0.18 17.01 -7.20
N GLY A 43 0.92 16.26 -7.17
CA GLY A 43 2.16 16.65 -6.50
C GLY A 43 2.14 16.60 -4.97
N VAL A 44 1.23 15.83 -4.36
CA VAL A 44 1.15 15.70 -2.89
C VAL A 44 1.33 14.26 -2.45
N ALA A 45 1.79 14.07 -1.21
CA ALA A 45 1.83 12.78 -0.53
C ALA A 45 0.43 12.16 -0.50
N ASP A 46 0.27 10.94 -1.03
CA ASP A 46 -1.04 10.31 -1.20
C ASP A 46 -1.10 8.93 -0.52
N PRO A 47 -1.99 8.71 0.45
CA PRO A 47 -2.07 7.45 1.19
C PRO A 47 -2.57 6.29 0.32
N ARG A 48 -3.39 6.56 -0.70
CA ARG A 48 -3.87 5.53 -1.63
C ARG A 48 -2.73 5.05 -2.53
N THR A 49 -1.97 5.97 -3.15
CA THR A 49 -0.78 5.64 -3.95
C THR A 49 0.27 4.96 -3.09
N THR A 50 0.50 5.43 -1.86
CA THR A 50 1.40 4.78 -0.90
C THR A 50 0.94 3.34 -0.61
N GLY A 51 -0.36 3.12 -0.34
CA GLY A 51 -0.92 1.78 -0.13
C GLY A 51 -0.69 0.85 -1.33
N LYS A 52 -0.88 1.35 -2.57
CA LYS A 52 -0.56 0.58 -3.79
C LYS A 52 0.92 0.20 -3.87
N PHE A 53 1.81 1.13 -3.54
CA PHE A 53 3.25 0.86 -3.50
C PHE A 53 3.60 -0.26 -2.51
N LEU A 54 2.97 -0.29 -1.33
CA LEU A 54 3.14 -1.38 -0.36
C LEU A 54 2.70 -2.73 -0.92
N VAL A 55 1.54 -2.78 -1.56
CA VAL A 55 1.01 -4.02 -2.17
C VAL A 55 1.97 -4.54 -3.23
N LEU A 56 2.47 -3.66 -4.10
CA LEU A 56 3.46 -4.01 -5.14
C LEU A 56 4.73 -4.59 -4.53
N CYS A 57 5.32 -3.91 -3.55
CA CYS A 57 6.52 -4.37 -2.86
C CYS A 57 6.28 -5.71 -2.15
N GLY A 58 5.11 -5.89 -1.53
CA GLY A 58 4.69 -7.14 -0.90
C GLY A 58 4.63 -8.30 -1.89
N TYR A 59 3.99 -8.11 -3.05
CA TYR A 59 3.95 -9.14 -4.10
C TYR A 59 5.33 -9.46 -4.69
N LEU A 60 6.18 -8.46 -4.88
CA LEU A 60 7.56 -8.67 -5.35
C LEU A 60 8.38 -9.46 -4.34
N ALA A 61 8.26 -9.15 -3.04
CA ALA A 61 8.92 -9.89 -1.97
C ALA A 61 8.47 -11.36 -1.92
N LEU A 62 7.15 -11.60 -1.94
CA LEU A 62 6.54 -12.94 -1.94
C LEU A 62 6.85 -13.74 -3.22
N GLY A 63 7.11 -13.05 -4.32
CA GLY A 63 7.53 -13.61 -5.60
C GLY A 63 9.04 -13.76 -5.77
N HIS A 64 9.85 -13.40 -4.77
CA HIS A 64 11.31 -13.36 -4.86
C HIS A 64 11.82 -12.56 -6.08
N ALA A 65 11.14 -11.47 -6.40
CA ALA A 65 11.37 -10.65 -7.59
C ALA A 65 11.62 -9.17 -7.24
N LEU A 66 12.11 -8.89 -6.03
CA LEU A 66 12.56 -7.55 -5.67
C LEU A 66 13.71 -7.15 -6.61
N PRO A 67 13.71 -5.91 -7.15
CA PRO A 67 14.81 -5.41 -7.96
C PRO A 67 16.08 -5.21 -7.13
N ASP A 68 15.92 -4.80 -5.86
CA ASP A 68 16.96 -4.70 -4.85
C ASP A 68 16.36 -4.82 -3.44
N ASP A 69 17.23 -5.02 -2.44
CA ASP A 69 16.84 -5.15 -1.02
C ASP A 69 16.25 -3.85 -0.46
N GLN A 70 16.69 -2.69 -0.96
CA GLN A 70 16.26 -1.38 -0.47
C GLN A 70 14.77 -1.13 -0.68
N LEU A 71 14.18 -1.73 -1.71
CA LEU A 71 12.74 -1.57 -1.98
C LEU A 71 11.89 -2.01 -0.79
N LEU A 72 12.32 -3.02 -0.03
CA LEU A 72 11.55 -3.49 1.13
C LEU A 72 11.72 -2.60 2.36
N ASP A 73 12.89 -1.98 2.54
CA ASP A 73 13.10 -0.93 3.54
C ASP A 73 12.21 0.29 3.23
N GLN A 74 12.12 0.66 1.95
CA GLN A 74 11.25 1.74 1.49
C GLN A 74 9.77 1.41 1.67
N ALA A 75 9.37 0.16 1.46
CA ALA A 75 8.01 -0.30 1.75
C ALA A 75 7.71 -0.20 3.26
N ASP A 76 8.64 -0.61 4.12
CA ASP A 76 8.49 -0.48 5.57
C ASP A 76 8.36 0.98 6.03
N LEU A 77 9.11 1.88 5.39
CA LEU A 77 9.00 3.32 5.60
C LEU A 77 7.64 3.87 5.11
N ALA A 78 7.19 3.45 3.93
CA ALA A 78 5.89 3.81 3.37
C ALA A 78 4.72 3.33 4.25
N ALA A 79 4.85 2.14 4.86
CA ALA A 79 3.87 1.63 5.81
C ALA A 79 3.83 2.49 7.07
N THR A 80 4.97 3.01 7.51
CA THR A 80 5.06 3.96 8.62
C THR A 80 4.31 5.25 8.30
N TYR A 81 4.44 5.80 7.09
CA TYR A 81 3.63 6.94 6.65
C TYR A 81 2.15 6.60 6.62
N LEU A 82 1.76 5.46 6.04
CA LEU A 82 0.36 5.07 5.93
C LEU A 82 -0.33 4.98 7.30
N LEU A 83 0.39 4.49 8.32
CA LEU A 83 -0.11 4.50 9.70
C LEU A 83 -0.36 5.91 10.25
N ARG A 84 0.48 6.90 9.91
CA ARG A 84 0.31 8.31 10.31
C ARG A 84 -0.77 9.02 9.50
N ALA A 85 -0.95 8.64 8.23
CA ALA A 85 -1.86 9.31 7.31
C ALA A 85 -3.35 9.01 7.58
N ARG A 86 -3.64 8.01 8.41
CA ARG A 86 -5.01 7.70 8.84
C ARG A 86 -5.59 8.82 9.69
N ARG A 87 -6.90 9.00 9.56
CA ARG A 87 -7.73 9.83 10.42
C ARG A 87 -8.05 9.12 11.74
N PRO A 88 -8.60 9.83 12.74
CA PRO A 88 -9.01 9.21 14.01
C PRO A 88 -10.00 8.06 13.88
N SER A 89 -10.77 8.02 12.79
CA SER A 89 -11.66 6.91 12.41
C SER A 89 -10.93 5.61 12.06
N GLY A 90 -9.62 5.68 11.79
CA GLY A 90 -8.81 4.61 11.21
C GLY A 90 -8.73 4.61 9.68
N LEU A 91 -9.49 5.49 9.00
CA LEU A 91 -9.58 5.55 7.54
C LEU A 91 -8.52 6.47 6.93
N ILE A 92 -8.22 6.29 5.65
CA ILE A 92 -7.39 7.20 4.85
C ILE A 92 -8.26 8.13 4.00
N ASP A 93 -7.70 9.27 3.63
CA ASP A 93 -8.34 10.16 2.67
C ASP A 93 -8.13 9.67 1.23
N LEU A 94 -9.12 9.88 0.38
CA LEU A 94 -8.90 10.15 -1.03
C LEU A 94 -8.81 11.66 -1.20
N ILE A 95 -7.57 12.15 -1.24
CA ILE A 95 -7.23 13.58 -1.13
C ILE A 95 -7.99 14.44 -2.13
N SER A 96 -8.27 13.92 -3.32
CA SER A 96 -8.95 14.67 -4.37
C SER A 96 -10.41 15.00 -4.05
N VAL A 97 -11.17 14.07 -3.46
CA VAL A 97 -12.65 14.19 -3.42
C VAL A 97 -13.36 13.49 -2.25
N ASN A 98 -12.67 12.71 -1.42
CA ASN A 98 -13.34 11.93 -0.38
C ASN A 98 -12.44 11.79 0.85
N ILE A 99 -12.55 12.76 1.76
CA ILE A 99 -11.82 12.78 3.03
C ILE A 99 -12.43 11.77 3.99
N ASP A 100 -11.60 11.12 4.81
CA ASP A 100 -12.05 10.08 5.74
C ASP A 100 -12.79 8.94 5.02
N SER A 101 -12.19 8.45 3.92
CA SER A 101 -12.86 7.58 2.95
C SER A 101 -12.90 6.13 3.40
N GLY A 102 -14.09 5.67 3.76
CA GLY A 102 -14.39 4.25 3.95
C GLY A 102 -13.99 3.41 2.73
N PRO A 103 -14.51 3.71 1.53
CA PRO A 103 -14.23 2.94 0.32
C PRO A 103 -12.75 2.82 -0.06
N ASP A 104 -12.00 3.92 -0.05
CA ASP A 104 -10.58 3.91 -0.43
C ASP A 104 -9.74 3.15 0.58
N THR A 105 -10.11 3.23 1.86
CA THR A 105 -9.54 2.39 2.90
C THR A 105 -9.90 0.91 2.68
N GLY A 106 -11.15 0.60 2.34
CA GLY A 106 -11.61 -0.76 2.03
C GLY A 106 -10.82 -1.40 0.88
N PHE A 107 -10.58 -0.65 -0.21
CA PHE A 107 -9.73 -1.11 -1.31
C PHE A 107 -8.29 -1.43 -0.84
N ALA A 108 -7.70 -0.54 -0.05
CA ALA A 108 -6.35 -0.77 0.49
C ALA A 108 -6.32 -1.99 1.41
N VAL A 109 -7.30 -2.14 2.30
CA VAL A 109 -7.43 -3.28 3.22
C VAL A 109 -7.55 -4.59 2.44
N GLN A 110 -8.38 -4.67 1.40
CA GLN A 110 -8.56 -5.89 0.62
C GLN A 110 -7.23 -6.37 -0.01
N GLU A 111 -6.47 -5.46 -0.60
CA GLU A 111 -5.20 -5.79 -1.23
C GLU A 111 -4.12 -6.15 -0.21
N LEU A 112 -4.03 -5.39 0.88
CA LEU A 112 -3.07 -5.64 1.96
C LEU A 112 -3.35 -6.95 2.70
N CYS A 113 -4.63 -7.31 2.91
CA CYS A 113 -5.01 -8.61 3.45
C CYS A 113 -4.55 -9.75 2.55
N THR A 114 -4.54 -9.56 1.23
CA THR A 114 -4.01 -10.56 0.29
C THR A 114 -2.51 -10.76 0.50
N VAL A 115 -1.75 -9.68 0.71
CA VAL A 115 -0.31 -9.77 1.05
C VAL A 115 -0.11 -10.52 2.36
N LEU A 116 -0.88 -10.19 3.40
CA LEU A 116 -0.81 -10.86 4.71
C LEU A 116 -1.14 -12.36 4.61
N GLU A 117 -2.16 -12.73 3.83
CA GLU A 117 -2.55 -14.13 3.65
C GLU A 117 -1.46 -14.93 2.92
N LEU A 118 -0.96 -14.40 1.79
CA LEU A 118 0.11 -15.05 1.04
C LEU A 118 1.41 -15.19 1.85
N ALA A 119 1.67 -14.27 2.78
CA ALA A 119 2.83 -14.31 3.65
C ALA A 119 2.79 -15.43 4.70
N ARG A 120 1.64 -16.07 4.95
CA ARG A 120 1.53 -17.19 5.90
C ARG A 120 2.28 -18.43 5.43
N ASP A 121 2.24 -18.69 4.12
CA ASP A 121 2.79 -19.91 3.51
C ASP A 121 4.11 -19.65 2.75
N ARG A 122 4.62 -18.42 2.80
CA ARG A 122 5.83 -17.99 2.06
C ARG A 122 6.84 -17.35 2.99
N THR A 123 8.09 -17.77 2.86
CA THR A 123 9.20 -17.18 3.60
C THR A 123 9.86 -16.09 2.77
N VAL A 124 10.00 -14.88 3.33
CA VAL A 124 10.81 -13.79 2.77
C VAL A 124 11.95 -13.52 3.76
N ILE A 125 13.19 -13.65 3.29
CA ILE A 125 14.39 -13.43 4.11
C ILE A 125 14.84 -11.98 3.91
N HIS A 126 14.31 -11.07 4.74
CA HIS A 126 14.71 -9.67 4.75
C HIS A 126 14.41 -9.02 6.12
N PRO A 127 15.32 -8.20 6.70
CA PRO A 127 15.12 -7.61 8.02
C PRO A 127 13.85 -6.74 8.15
N ALA A 128 13.49 -6.00 7.10
CA ALA A 128 12.29 -5.16 7.10
C ALA A 128 10.96 -5.93 7.00
N TRP A 129 10.98 -7.20 6.57
CA TRP A 129 9.76 -7.96 6.26
C TRP A 129 8.83 -8.15 7.47
N PRO A 130 9.31 -8.59 8.65
CA PRO A 130 8.46 -8.73 9.83
C PRO A 130 7.87 -7.38 10.31
N SER A 131 8.65 -6.31 10.21
CA SER A 131 8.21 -4.95 10.55
C SER A 131 7.08 -4.51 9.61
N LEU A 132 7.26 -4.70 8.30
CA LEU A 132 6.27 -4.37 7.29
C LEU A 132 4.94 -5.11 7.54
N LEU A 133 4.99 -6.43 7.75
CA LEU A 133 3.78 -7.23 8.04
C LEU A 133 3.07 -6.78 9.33
N THR A 134 3.84 -6.39 10.34
CA THR A 134 3.28 -5.86 11.60
C THR A 134 2.54 -4.55 11.34
N LYS A 135 3.14 -3.62 10.59
CA LYS A 135 2.51 -2.33 10.25
C LYS A 135 1.28 -2.50 9.38
N ILE A 136 1.34 -3.39 8.39
CA ILE A 136 0.17 -3.72 7.56
C ILE A 136 -0.96 -4.31 8.42
N THR A 137 -0.64 -5.22 9.34
CA THR A 137 -1.61 -5.80 10.29
C THR A 137 -2.26 -4.71 11.16
N THR A 138 -1.46 -3.78 11.70
CA THR A 138 -1.96 -2.64 12.48
C THR A 138 -2.87 -1.75 11.63
N PHE A 139 -2.48 -1.44 10.39
CA PHE A 139 -3.30 -0.67 9.45
C PHE A 139 -4.67 -1.30 9.26
N VAL A 140 -4.71 -2.59 8.92
CA VAL A 140 -5.96 -3.34 8.70
C VAL A 140 -6.82 -3.34 9.96
N ARG A 141 -6.26 -3.67 11.14
CA ARG A 141 -7.02 -3.76 12.39
C ARG A 141 -7.67 -2.44 12.79
N GLU A 142 -6.94 -1.33 12.61
CA GLU A 142 -7.43 0.00 12.98
C GLU A 142 -8.40 0.56 11.94
N ALA A 143 -8.30 0.16 10.68
CA ALA A 143 -9.23 0.57 9.62
C ALA A 143 -10.61 -0.09 9.74
N VAL A 144 -10.69 -1.34 10.21
CA VAL A 144 -11.95 -2.13 10.22
C VAL A 144 -13.10 -1.44 10.96
N PRO A 145 -12.95 -0.89 12.18
CA PRO A 145 -14.02 -0.16 12.85
C PRO A 145 -14.51 1.06 12.04
N GLY A 146 -13.59 1.79 11.42
CA GLY A 146 -13.92 2.92 10.55
C GLY A 146 -14.71 2.46 9.32
N ILE A 147 -14.27 1.39 8.66
CA ILE A 147 -14.95 0.83 7.48
C ILE A 147 -16.40 0.46 7.84
N LEU A 148 -16.61 -0.27 8.95
CA LEU A 148 -17.92 -0.74 9.40
C LEU A 148 -18.91 0.38 9.75
N THR A 149 -18.39 1.54 10.18
CA THR A 149 -19.22 2.67 10.62
C THR A 149 -19.31 3.80 9.60
N SER A 150 -18.45 3.77 8.58
CA SER A 150 -18.45 4.74 7.50
C SER A 150 -19.56 4.50 6.47
N GLY A 151 -19.97 5.58 5.81
CA GLY A 151 -20.87 5.50 4.66
C GLY A 151 -20.10 5.39 3.33
N PHE A 152 -20.86 5.37 2.25
CA PHE A 152 -20.34 5.55 0.89
C PHE A 152 -21.11 6.67 0.20
N HIS A 153 -20.42 7.54 -0.52
CA HIS A 153 -21.05 8.64 -1.26
C HIS A 153 -21.63 8.20 -2.61
N THR A 154 -21.15 7.08 -3.17
CA THR A 154 -21.63 6.52 -4.43
C THR A 154 -22.02 5.04 -4.25
N PRO A 155 -23.19 4.60 -4.77
CA PRO A 155 -23.63 3.21 -4.63
C PRO A 155 -22.66 2.18 -5.20
N ASN A 156 -21.81 2.56 -6.16
CA ASN A 156 -20.83 1.66 -6.77
C ASN A 156 -19.69 1.26 -5.82
N HIS A 157 -19.48 1.93 -4.70
CA HIS A 157 -18.42 1.60 -3.75
C HIS A 157 -18.89 0.75 -2.57
N ARG A 158 -20.20 0.45 -2.47
CA ARG A 158 -20.75 -0.33 -1.35
C ARG A 158 -20.21 -1.77 -1.24
N TRP A 159 -19.74 -2.34 -2.34
CA TRP A 159 -19.31 -3.74 -2.39
C TRP A 159 -17.95 -4.00 -1.73
N VAL A 160 -17.12 -2.97 -1.56
CA VAL A 160 -15.82 -3.13 -0.89
C VAL A 160 -15.92 -2.94 0.63
N MET A 161 -17.09 -2.54 1.12
CA MET A 161 -17.35 -2.19 2.52
C MET A 161 -18.04 -3.33 3.30
N VAL A 162 -18.22 -4.51 2.69
CA VAL A 162 -18.93 -5.67 3.25
C VAL A 162 -18.00 -6.81 3.65
#